data_AF-A0A183AU41-F1
#
_entry.id   AF-A0A183AU41-F1
#
_cell.length_a   1.000
_cell.length_b   1.000
_cell.length_c   1.000
_cell.angle_alpha   90.00
_cell.angle_beta   90.00
_cell.angle_gamma   90.00
#
_symmetry.space_group_name_H-M   'P 1'
#
loop_
_entity.id
_entity.type
_entity.pdbx_description
1 polymer ?
#
loop_
_entity_poly.entity_id
_entity_poly.type
_entity_poly.pdbx_seq_one_letter_code
_entity_poly.pdbx_strand_id
1 'polypeptide(L)'
;MMHFSRKAIRIKEREARRAELDGRFGLVFEKVADFFRVEKNFVEESVLSKNQEITFIGMDFSRGVLHSLEDLMTTLIAPQLSNVPDKMLTAKSACEEFNKQELMDQIENFVGILCNSSEILENQVILKPCSERLLSGLKSLPEDRSIVPSPSLLVDAEACVSVWIGQLEQVLGISDQIRKESDDTGPRVELDYWRRRMATFHSLVHQMQNPLHKSLLAVLQLHKSKLIKVGVKMVCFFYTDLRTKHQIFGH
;
A
#
# COMPACT_ATOMS: atom_id res chain seq x y z
N MET A 1 -36.80 46.75 -17.58
CA MET A 1 -37.45 45.54 -18.15
C MET A 1 -36.44 44.43 -18.55
N MET A 2 -35.32 44.74 -19.23
CA MET A 2 -34.32 43.71 -19.65
C MET A 2 -33.63 42.94 -18.49
N HIS A 3 -33.43 43.56 -17.32
CA HIS A 3 -32.73 42.94 -16.19
C HIS A 3 -33.54 41.81 -15.51
N PHE A 4 -34.86 41.95 -15.47
CA PHE A 4 -35.77 40.91 -14.97
C PHE A 4 -35.82 39.70 -15.90
N SER A 5 -35.74 39.94 -17.20
CA SER A 5 -35.74 38.90 -18.23
C SER A 5 -34.48 38.01 -18.13
N ARG A 6 -33.29 38.61 -17.96
CA ARG A 6 -32.04 37.84 -17.75
C ARG A 6 -32.03 37.02 -16.47
N LYS A 7 -32.64 37.52 -15.39
CA LYS A 7 -32.73 36.80 -14.11
C LYS A 7 -33.65 35.58 -14.23
N ALA A 8 -34.80 35.72 -14.90
CA ALA A 8 -35.72 34.62 -15.15
C ALA A 8 -35.10 33.53 -16.04
N ILE A 9 -34.32 33.91 -17.06
CA ILE A 9 -33.59 32.97 -17.92
C ILE A 9 -32.58 32.14 -17.12
N ARG A 10 -31.76 32.79 -16.28
CA ARG A 10 -30.80 32.09 -15.41
C ARG A 10 -31.44 31.13 -14.42
N ILE A 11 -32.61 31.49 -13.87
CA ILE A 11 -33.36 30.61 -12.96
C ILE A 11 -33.84 29.37 -13.72
N LYS A 12 -34.39 29.57 -14.93
CA LYS A 12 -34.92 28.48 -15.76
C LYS A 12 -33.82 27.50 -16.23
N GLU A 13 -32.67 28.03 -16.66
CA GLU A 13 -31.49 27.22 -17.00
C GLU A 13 -30.98 26.42 -15.79
N ARG A 14 -31.06 27.00 -14.60
CA ARG A 14 -30.61 26.38 -13.36
C ARG A 14 -31.54 25.27 -12.88
N GLU A 15 -32.86 25.45 -13.01
CA GLU A 15 -33.85 24.41 -12.73
C GLU A 15 -33.76 23.25 -13.73
N ALA A 16 -33.49 23.53 -15.01
CA ALA A 16 -33.26 22.49 -16.02
C ALA A 16 -32.03 21.63 -15.67
N ARG A 17 -30.92 22.24 -15.25
CA ARG A 17 -29.73 21.49 -14.78
C ARG A 17 -29.99 20.70 -13.52
N ARG A 18 -30.83 21.22 -12.62
CA ARG A 18 -31.21 20.50 -11.40
C ARG A 18 -31.97 19.20 -11.72
N ALA A 19 -32.71 19.17 -12.81
CA ALA A 19 -33.43 17.98 -13.28
C ALA A 19 -32.53 16.92 -13.91
N GLU A 20 -31.31 17.27 -14.33
CA GLU A 20 -30.31 16.32 -14.88
C GLU A 20 -29.45 15.65 -13.78
N LEU A 21 -29.52 16.13 -12.54
CA LEU A 21 -28.80 15.55 -11.41
C LEU A 21 -29.47 14.25 -10.96
N ASP A 22 -28.73 13.14 -10.98
CA ASP A 22 -29.18 11.88 -10.38
C ASP A 22 -28.87 11.79 -8.86
N GLY A 23 -29.34 10.72 -8.21
CA GLY A 23 -29.19 10.53 -6.76
C GLY A 23 -27.73 10.54 -6.24
N ARG A 24 -26.73 10.28 -7.09
CA ARG A 24 -25.31 10.28 -6.70
C ARG A 24 -24.81 11.69 -6.40
N PHE A 25 -25.29 12.68 -7.14
CA PHE A 25 -24.97 14.09 -6.88
C PHE A 25 -25.49 14.55 -5.53
N GLY A 26 -26.68 14.08 -5.14
CA GLY A 26 -27.27 14.39 -3.83
C GLY A 26 -26.39 13.97 -2.66
N LEU A 27 -25.77 12.79 -2.74
CA LEU A 27 -24.86 12.28 -1.70
C LEU A 27 -23.54 13.06 -1.68
N VAL A 28 -23.00 13.42 -2.86
CA VAL A 28 -21.80 14.25 -2.95
C VAL A 28 -22.04 15.63 -2.36
N PHE A 29 -23.16 16.29 -2.68
CA PHE A 29 -23.48 17.60 -2.12
C PHE A 29 -23.66 17.57 -0.61
N GLU A 30 -24.24 16.49 -0.05
CA GLU A 30 -24.29 16.30 1.39
C GLU A 30 -22.89 16.18 2.00
N LYS A 31 -22.00 15.37 1.42
CA LYS A 31 -20.64 15.22 1.94
C LYS A 31 -19.83 16.51 1.87
N VAL A 32 -19.97 17.27 0.79
CA VAL A 32 -19.32 18.59 0.64
C VAL A 32 -19.91 19.59 1.64
N ALA A 33 -21.23 19.59 1.81
CA ALA A 33 -21.92 20.43 2.78
C ALA A 33 -21.47 20.14 4.22
N ASP A 34 -21.37 18.86 4.60
CA ASP A 34 -20.85 18.42 5.89
C ASP A 34 -19.40 18.88 6.10
N PHE A 35 -18.54 18.71 5.09
CA PHE A 35 -17.13 19.08 5.17
C PHE A 35 -16.94 20.59 5.38
N PHE A 36 -17.67 21.42 4.64
CA PHE A 36 -17.61 22.88 4.76
C PHE A 36 -18.53 23.44 5.85
N ARG A 37 -19.33 22.59 6.52
CA ARG A 37 -20.35 22.98 7.50
C ARG A 37 -21.35 24.02 6.98
N VAL A 38 -21.80 23.81 5.76
CA VAL A 38 -22.80 24.66 5.08
C VAL A 38 -24.04 23.83 4.76
N GLU A 39 -25.14 24.47 4.38
CA GLU A 39 -26.31 23.74 3.94
C GLU A 39 -26.10 23.08 2.56
N LYS A 40 -26.65 21.88 2.36
CA LYS A 40 -26.66 21.17 1.07
C LYS A 40 -27.16 22.05 -0.06
N ASN A 41 -28.24 22.81 0.19
CA ASN A 41 -28.80 23.75 -0.77
C ASN A 41 -27.75 24.76 -1.23
N PHE A 42 -26.94 25.32 -0.32
CA PHE A 42 -25.90 26.28 -0.65
C PHE A 42 -24.82 25.68 -1.57
N VAL A 43 -24.45 24.42 -1.36
CA VAL A 43 -23.50 23.71 -2.24
C VAL A 43 -24.11 23.49 -3.61
N GLU A 44 -25.34 22.97 -3.68
CA GLU A 44 -26.11 22.81 -4.93
C GLU A 44 -26.22 24.13 -5.69
N GLU A 45 -26.59 25.19 -5.00
CA GLU A 45 -26.72 26.53 -5.55
C GLU A 45 -25.39 27.01 -6.16
N SER A 46 -24.29 26.80 -5.44
CA SER A 46 -22.96 27.24 -5.82
C SER A 46 -22.44 26.49 -7.04
N VAL A 47 -22.61 25.17 -7.06
CA VAL A 47 -22.25 24.27 -8.18
C VAL A 47 -23.05 24.63 -9.43
N LEU A 48 -24.37 24.85 -9.30
CA LEU A 48 -25.25 25.16 -10.42
C LEU A 48 -25.15 26.62 -10.90
N SER A 49 -24.59 27.53 -10.09
CA SER A 49 -24.55 28.97 -10.39
C SER A 49 -23.52 29.36 -11.47
N LYS A 50 -22.50 28.55 -11.72
CA LYS A 50 -21.47 28.80 -12.73
C LYS A 50 -21.66 27.86 -13.90
N ASN A 51 -21.50 28.36 -15.13
CA ASN A 51 -21.35 27.54 -16.33
C ASN A 51 -19.95 26.91 -16.33
N GLN A 52 -19.65 26.07 -15.34
CA GLN A 52 -18.45 25.26 -15.30
C GLN A 52 -18.86 23.81 -15.49
N GLU A 53 -18.13 23.09 -16.34
CA GLU A 53 -18.16 21.64 -16.32
C GLU A 53 -17.56 21.19 -14.99
N ILE A 54 -18.32 20.41 -14.23
CA ILE A 54 -17.93 19.90 -12.93
C ILE A 54 -17.85 18.39 -13.05
N THR A 55 -16.63 17.87 -12.89
CA THR A 55 -16.36 16.43 -12.91
C THR A 55 -16.28 15.92 -11.48
N PHE A 56 -17.10 14.92 -11.16
CA PHE A 56 -17.02 14.20 -9.90
C PHE A 56 -16.34 12.86 -10.13
N ILE A 57 -15.35 12.54 -9.30
CA ILE A 57 -14.70 11.23 -9.28
C ILE A 57 -14.99 10.61 -7.92
N GLY A 58 -15.69 9.48 -7.93
CA GLY A 58 -15.87 8.64 -6.75
C GLY A 58 -14.88 7.49 -6.80
N MET A 59 -14.23 7.21 -5.67
CA MET A 59 -13.33 6.06 -5.52
C MET A 59 -13.84 5.19 -4.37
N ASP A 60 -13.84 3.87 -4.57
CA ASP A 60 -14.10 2.90 -3.51
C ASP A 60 -12.77 2.38 -2.96
N PHE A 61 -12.52 2.64 -1.68
CA PHE A 61 -11.32 2.21 -0.95
C PHE A 61 -11.51 0.90 -0.17
N SER A 62 -12.62 0.18 -0.37
CA SER A 62 -12.88 -1.11 0.27
C SER A 62 -11.77 -2.15 0.06
N ARG A 63 -11.11 -2.11 -1.11
CA ARG A 63 -9.97 -2.96 -1.48
C ARG A 63 -8.61 -2.34 -1.11
N GLY A 64 -8.58 -1.18 -0.46
CA GLY A 64 -7.35 -0.45 -0.13
C GLY A 64 -6.89 0.52 -1.22
N VAL A 65 -6.12 1.53 -0.81
CA VAL A 65 -5.78 2.70 -1.65
C VAL A 65 -5.01 2.34 -2.92
N LEU A 66 -4.11 1.36 -2.85
CA LEU A 66 -3.29 0.96 -4.01
C LEU A 66 -4.15 0.38 -5.12
N HIS A 67 -5.04 -0.57 -4.78
CA HIS A 67 -5.99 -1.17 -5.72
C HIS A 67 -6.96 -0.13 -6.28
N SER A 68 -7.49 0.75 -5.44
CA SER A 68 -8.41 1.80 -5.90
C SER A 68 -7.75 2.80 -6.86
N LEU A 69 -6.48 3.13 -6.62
CA LEU A 69 -5.73 4.02 -7.48
C LEU A 69 -5.31 3.34 -8.78
N GLU A 70 -4.88 2.08 -8.71
CA GLU A 70 -4.63 1.24 -9.88
C GLU A 70 -5.88 1.17 -10.77
N ASP A 71 -7.03 0.86 -10.17
CA ASP A 71 -8.31 0.80 -10.87
C ASP A 71 -8.63 2.16 -11.51
N LEU A 72 -8.52 3.27 -10.78
CA LEU A 72 -8.76 4.62 -11.32
C LEU A 72 -7.85 4.92 -12.52
N MET A 73 -6.56 4.64 -12.37
CA MET A 73 -5.56 4.96 -13.38
C MET A 73 -5.76 4.12 -14.64
N THR A 74 -6.11 2.84 -14.49
CA THR A 74 -6.28 1.88 -15.60
C THR A 74 -7.65 2.01 -16.28
N THR A 75 -8.72 2.24 -15.50
CA THR A 75 -10.09 2.23 -16.02
C THR A 75 -10.57 3.59 -16.51
N LEU A 76 -10.06 4.68 -15.93
CA LEU A 76 -10.50 6.03 -16.26
C LEU A 76 -9.37 6.87 -16.85
N ILE A 77 -8.24 7.02 -16.14
CA ILE A 77 -7.24 8.03 -16.53
C ILE A 77 -6.51 7.65 -17.83
N ALA A 78 -5.96 6.44 -17.92
CA ALA A 78 -5.22 6.00 -19.11
C ALA A 78 -6.08 6.00 -20.39
N PRO A 79 -7.32 5.47 -20.40
CA PRO A 79 -8.19 5.53 -21.57
C PRO A 79 -8.61 6.95 -21.97
N GLN A 80 -8.79 7.84 -20.98
CA GLN A 80 -9.12 9.24 -21.29
C GLN A 80 -7.92 9.96 -21.89
N LEU A 81 -6.71 9.75 -21.35
CA LEU A 81 -5.48 10.31 -21.91
C LEU A 81 -5.15 9.76 -23.29
N SER A 82 -5.40 8.47 -23.56
CA SER A 82 -5.17 7.90 -24.89
C SER A 82 -6.01 8.55 -25.97
N ASN A 83 -7.19 9.07 -25.61
CA ASN A 83 -8.09 9.78 -26.52
C ASN A 83 -7.72 11.27 -26.73
N VAL A 84 -6.80 11.81 -25.93
CA VAL A 84 -6.32 13.19 -26.12
C VAL A 84 -5.48 13.28 -27.40
N PRO A 85 -5.70 14.27 -28.28
CA PRO A 85 -4.88 14.45 -29.48
C PRO A 85 -3.40 14.70 -29.13
N ASP A 86 -2.48 14.13 -29.91
CA ASP A 86 -1.02 14.24 -29.68
C ASP A 86 -0.52 15.69 -29.67
N LYS A 87 -1.20 16.56 -30.42
CA LYS A 87 -0.98 18.01 -30.39
C LYS A 87 -2.07 18.65 -29.55
N MET A 88 -1.80 18.85 -28.27
CA MET A 88 -2.61 19.75 -27.45
C MET A 88 -2.42 21.17 -27.99
N LEU A 89 -3.49 21.81 -28.48
CA LEU A 89 -3.47 23.24 -28.79
C LEU A 89 -3.36 24.00 -27.46
N THR A 90 -2.16 24.10 -26.90
CA THR A 90 -1.88 24.97 -25.76
C THR A 90 -1.96 26.41 -26.24
N ALA A 91 -3.18 26.94 -26.29
CA ALA A 91 -3.39 28.37 -26.39
C ALA A 91 -2.78 29.01 -25.14
N LYS A 92 -1.51 29.45 -25.26
CA LYS A 92 -0.77 30.28 -24.29
C LYS A 92 -0.31 29.61 -23.00
N SER A 93 0.31 28.42 -23.06
CA SER A 93 1.14 27.95 -21.93
C SER A 93 2.52 27.52 -22.44
N ALA A 94 3.56 27.99 -21.75
CA ALA A 94 4.99 27.85 -22.04
C ALA A 94 5.55 26.40 -21.92
N CYS A 95 4.73 25.38 -22.19
CA CYS A 95 5.17 24.00 -22.22
C CYS A 95 5.53 23.67 -23.67
N GLU A 96 6.82 23.76 -23.97
CA GLU A 96 7.41 23.18 -25.19
C GLU A 96 7.10 21.67 -25.19
N GLU A 97 6.48 21.21 -26.28
CA GLU A 97 6.20 19.81 -26.64
C GLU A 97 5.62 18.89 -25.53
N PHE A 98 4.29 18.78 -25.49
CA PHE A 98 3.60 17.71 -24.79
C PHE A 98 3.88 16.35 -25.46
N ASN A 99 4.72 15.52 -24.84
CA ASN A 99 4.97 14.15 -25.28
C ASN A 99 3.95 13.20 -24.63
N LYS A 100 2.84 12.97 -25.33
CA LYS A 100 1.77 12.07 -24.90
C LYS A 100 2.28 10.65 -24.64
N GLN A 101 3.14 10.13 -25.51
CA GLN A 101 3.61 8.74 -25.42
C GLN A 101 4.43 8.54 -24.14
N GLU A 102 5.33 9.47 -23.83
CA GLU A 102 6.11 9.42 -22.60
C GLU A 102 5.21 9.47 -21.36
N LEU A 103 4.16 10.30 -21.36
CA LEU A 103 3.21 10.34 -20.26
C LEU A 103 2.44 9.02 -20.11
N MET A 104 2.02 8.40 -21.22
CA MET A 104 1.37 7.09 -21.19
C MET A 104 2.31 6.01 -20.64
N ASP A 105 3.57 6.00 -21.08
CA ASP A 105 4.58 5.07 -20.57
C ASP A 105 4.80 5.27 -19.06
N GLN A 106 4.81 6.52 -18.57
CA GLN A 106 4.90 6.81 -17.13
C GLN A 106 3.67 6.33 -16.35
N ILE A 107 2.46 6.48 -16.92
CA ILE A 107 1.22 5.98 -16.30
C ILE A 107 1.25 4.46 -16.21
N GLU A 108 1.63 3.76 -17.28
CA GLU A 108 1.75 2.30 -17.29
C GLU A 108 2.80 1.81 -16.27
N ASN A 109 3.96 2.46 -16.22
CA ASN A 109 4.98 2.17 -15.22
C ASN A 109 4.46 2.39 -13.79
N PHE A 110 3.71 3.48 -13.56
CA PHE A 110 3.14 3.78 -12.25
C PHE A 110 2.07 2.78 -11.83
N VAL A 111 1.18 2.39 -12.74
CA VAL A 111 0.19 1.31 -12.53
C VAL A 111 0.91 0.02 -12.17
N GLY A 112 1.95 -0.37 -12.92
CA GLY A 112 2.76 -1.54 -12.59
C GLY A 112 3.39 -1.49 -11.19
N ILE A 113 3.86 -0.32 -10.75
CA ILE A 113 4.36 -0.12 -9.38
C ILE A 113 3.24 -0.30 -8.34
N LEU A 114 2.03 0.21 -8.61
CA LEU A 114 0.88 0.07 -7.72
C LEU A 114 0.47 -1.41 -7.58
N CYS A 115 0.33 -2.13 -8.70
CA CYS A 115 0.01 -3.56 -8.71
C CYS A 115 1.05 -4.34 -7.89
N ASN A 116 2.34 -4.15 -8.21
CA ASN A 116 3.45 -4.81 -7.53
C ASN A 116 3.46 -4.50 -6.03
N SER A 117 3.21 -3.25 -5.64
CA SER A 117 3.18 -2.84 -4.23
C SER A 117 1.99 -3.47 -3.49
N SER A 118 0.84 -3.57 -4.14
CA SER A 118 -0.34 -4.21 -3.57
C SER A 118 -0.10 -5.70 -3.35
N GLU A 119 0.45 -6.39 -4.34
CA GLU A 119 0.78 -7.82 -4.27
C GLU A 119 1.82 -8.11 -3.18
N ILE A 120 2.81 -7.22 -2.97
CA ILE A 120 3.79 -7.33 -1.88
C ILE A 120 3.11 -7.25 -0.51
N LEU A 121 2.10 -6.40 -0.35
CA LEU A 121 1.37 -6.25 0.91
C LEU A 121 0.44 -7.45 1.17
N GLU A 122 -0.25 -7.93 0.14
CA GLU A 122 -1.15 -9.10 0.23
C GLU A 122 -0.40 -10.39 0.52
N ASN A 123 0.76 -10.59 -0.11
CA ASN A 123 1.58 -11.78 0.06
C ASN A 123 2.69 -11.62 1.11
N GLN A 124 2.54 -10.65 2.01
CA GLN A 124 3.53 -10.40 3.05
C GLN A 124 3.67 -11.62 3.97
N VAL A 125 4.90 -12.10 4.16
CA VAL A 125 5.17 -13.20 5.09
C VAL A 125 5.05 -12.70 6.52
N ILE A 126 4.03 -13.17 7.24
CA ILE A 126 3.83 -12.91 8.67
C ILE A 126 4.24 -14.13 9.49
N LEU A 127 5.11 -13.91 10.47
CA LEU A 127 5.48 -14.94 11.45
C LEU A 127 4.24 -15.37 12.22
N LYS A 128 4.08 -16.68 12.41
CA LYS A 128 2.93 -17.23 13.11
C LYS A 128 2.82 -16.61 14.51
N PRO A 129 1.65 -16.07 14.90
CA PRO A 129 1.49 -15.50 16.24
C PRO A 129 1.82 -16.54 17.32
N CYS A 130 2.59 -16.14 18.33
CA CYS A 130 2.79 -16.97 19.51
C CYS A 130 1.47 -17.11 20.30
N SER A 131 1.32 -18.23 21.01
CA SER A 131 0.12 -18.49 21.81
C SER A 131 -0.11 -17.41 22.88
N GLU A 132 -1.37 -17.12 23.20
CA GLU A 132 -1.71 -16.13 24.23
C GLU A 132 -1.08 -16.46 25.59
N ARG A 133 -0.98 -17.76 25.93
CA ARG A 133 -0.30 -18.24 27.13
C ARG A 133 1.19 -17.90 27.15
N LEU A 134 1.88 -18.02 26.02
CA LEU A 134 3.27 -17.62 25.89
C LEU A 134 3.42 -16.10 26.00
N LEU A 135 2.55 -15.34 25.35
CA LEU A 135 2.58 -13.88 25.40
C LEU A 135 2.29 -13.34 26.80
N SER A 136 1.32 -13.91 27.53
CA SER A 136 1.02 -13.52 28.91
C SER A 136 2.14 -13.91 29.86
N GLY A 137 2.72 -15.11 29.69
CA GLY A 137 3.90 -15.55 30.43
C GLY A 137 5.09 -14.61 30.23
N LEU A 138 5.37 -14.20 28.99
CA LEU A 138 6.43 -13.24 28.66
C LEU A 138 6.19 -11.85 29.24
N LYS A 139 4.95 -11.37 29.28
CA LYS A 139 4.60 -10.07 29.89
C LYS A 139 4.71 -10.08 31.42
N SER A 140 4.51 -11.25 32.04
CA SER A 140 4.63 -11.42 33.49
C SER A 140 6.08 -11.53 33.99
N LEU A 141 7.03 -11.75 33.09
CA LEU A 141 8.45 -11.80 33.44
C LEU A 141 8.96 -10.37 33.76
N PRO A 142 9.63 -10.17 34.91
CA PRO A 142 10.25 -8.88 35.21
C PRO A 142 11.36 -8.56 34.21
N GLU A 143 11.57 -7.27 33.94
CA GLU A 143 12.60 -6.81 33.00
C GLU A 143 14.03 -7.18 33.45
N ASP A 144 14.23 -7.29 34.76
CA ASP A 144 15.47 -7.77 35.36
C ASP A 144 15.48 -9.31 35.31
N ARG A 145 16.36 -9.85 34.46
CA ARG A 145 16.38 -11.25 33.96
C ARG A 145 16.82 -12.29 35.01
N SER A 146 16.54 -12.03 36.27
CA SER A 146 16.94 -12.82 37.44
C SER A 146 16.05 -14.04 37.68
N ILE A 147 14.81 -14.04 37.15
CA ILE A 147 13.86 -15.15 37.30
C ILE A 147 14.05 -16.17 36.18
N VAL A 148 14.22 -17.43 36.57
CA VAL A 148 14.19 -18.58 35.67
C VAL A 148 12.74 -18.77 35.17
N PRO A 149 12.46 -18.59 33.88
CA PRO A 149 11.18 -18.92 33.25
C PRO A 149 10.75 -20.34 33.60
N SER A 150 9.45 -20.55 33.79
CA SER A 150 8.92 -21.89 34.05
C SER A 150 9.30 -22.85 32.91
N PRO A 151 9.60 -24.13 33.20
CA PRO A 151 9.91 -25.12 32.16
C PRO A 151 8.84 -25.22 31.07
N SER A 152 7.57 -25.05 31.45
CA SER A 152 6.44 -25.01 30.51
C SER A 152 6.52 -23.82 29.54
N LEU A 153 6.91 -22.64 30.02
CA LEU A 153 7.05 -21.45 29.19
C LEU A 153 8.22 -21.60 28.20
N LEU A 154 9.29 -22.27 28.62
CA LEU A 154 10.42 -22.57 27.76
C LEU A 154 10.03 -23.51 26.62
N VAL A 155 9.28 -24.58 26.91
CA VAL A 155 8.78 -25.52 25.88
C VAL A 155 7.91 -24.78 24.85
N ASP A 156 7.05 -23.88 25.29
CA ASP A 156 6.22 -23.09 24.37
C ASP A 156 7.04 -22.13 23.53
N ALA A 157 8.06 -21.52 24.14
CA ALA A 157 8.97 -20.62 23.46
C ALA A 157 9.76 -21.35 22.37
N GLU A 158 10.26 -22.55 22.68
CA GLU A 158 10.94 -23.41 21.72
C GLU A 158 9.99 -23.83 20.59
N ALA A 159 8.77 -24.26 20.90
CA ALA A 159 7.77 -24.60 19.90
C ALA A 159 7.42 -23.40 18.99
N CYS A 160 7.24 -22.20 19.54
CA CYS A 160 6.95 -20.99 18.74
C CYS A 160 8.12 -20.69 17.78
N VAL A 161 9.36 -20.68 18.30
CA VAL A 161 10.55 -20.39 17.49
C VAL A 161 10.85 -21.50 16.46
N SER A 162 10.58 -22.77 16.76
CA SER A 162 10.68 -23.85 15.79
C SER A 162 9.74 -23.65 14.60
N VAL A 163 8.52 -23.17 14.83
CA VAL A 163 7.61 -22.83 13.72
C VAL A 163 8.15 -21.67 12.91
N TRP A 164 8.67 -20.62 13.56
CA TRP A 164 9.27 -19.49 12.86
C TRP A 164 10.47 -19.91 12.01
N ILE A 165 11.36 -20.75 12.54
CA ILE A 165 12.50 -21.30 11.79
C ILE A 165 11.99 -22.00 10.52
N GLY A 166 10.98 -22.86 10.62
CA GLY A 166 10.39 -23.53 9.45
C GLY A 166 9.81 -22.54 8.42
N GLN A 167 9.13 -21.47 8.86
CA GLN A 167 8.63 -20.42 7.97
C GLN A 167 9.78 -19.69 7.26
N LEU A 168 10.86 -19.36 7.99
CA LEU A 168 12.03 -18.69 7.42
C LEU A 168 12.79 -19.59 6.44
N GLU A 169 12.91 -20.88 6.75
CA GLU A 169 13.48 -21.88 5.83
C GLU A 169 12.69 -21.98 4.54
N GLN A 170 11.36 -21.98 4.60
CA GLN A 170 10.52 -21.97 3.42
C GLN A 170 10.76 -20.73 2.56
N VAL A 171 10.83 -19.55 3.18
CA VAL A 171 11.12 -18.29 2.47
C VAL A 171 12.49 -18.34 1.80
N LEU A 172 13.52 -18.87 2.48
CA LEU A 172 14.87 -19.04 1.95
C LEU A 172 14.95 -20.10 0.84
N GLY A 173 14.18 -21.19 0.96
CA GLY A 173 14.12 -22.24 -0.05
C GLY A 173 13.48 -21.76 -1.36
N ILE A 174 12.33 -21.07 -1.28
CA ILE A 174 11.67 -20.45 -2.44
C ILE A 174 12.62 -19.44 -3.10
N SER A 175 13.30 -18.65 -2.26
CA SER A 175 14.29 -17.65 -2.63
C SER A 175 15.49 -18.21 -3.41
N ASP A 176 15.96 -19.41 -3.06
CA ASP A 176 17.10 -20.06 -3.73
C ASP A 176 16.67 -20.81 -5.01
N GLN A 177 15.43 -21.29 -5.07
CA GLN A 177 14.89 -21.99 -6.25
C GLN A 177 14.71 -21.02 -7.44
N ILE A 178 14.12 -19.85 -7.21
CA ILE A 178 13.89 -18.85 -8.27
C ILE A 178 15.21 -18.39 -8.91
N ARG A 179 16.28 -18.27 -8.12
CA ARG A 179 17.62 -17.91 -8.62
C ARG A 179 18.21 -18.96 -9.58
N LYS A 180 17.80 -20.23 -9.49
CA LYS A 180 18.30 -21.30 -10.35
C LYS A 180 17.53 -21.43 -11.66
N GLU A 181 16.29 -20.92 -11.71
CA GLU A 181 15.41 -21.03 -12.88
C GLU A 181 15.44 -19.77 -13.77
N SER A 182 16.21 -18.74 -13.40
CA SER A 182 16.14 -17.40 -13.99
C SER A 182 17.03 -17.15 -15.22
N ASP A 183 17.58 -18.20 -15.87
CA ASP A 183 18.52 -18.04 -17.01
C ASP A 183 17.91 -17.37 -18.26
N ASP A 184 16.58 -17.13 -18.30
CA ASP A 184 15.86 -16.49 -19.41
C ASP A 184 14.93 -15.33 -18.97
N THR A 185 15.25 -14.67 -17.85
CA THR A 185 14.40 -13.57 -17.32
C THR A 185 14.96 -12.19 -17.67
N GLY A 186 14.16 -11.35 -18.33
CA GLY A 186 14.53 -9.98 -18.67
C GLY A 186 14.76 -9.07 -17.44
N PRO A 187 15.52 -7.97 -17.59
CA PRO A 187 16.00 -7.14 -16.47
C PRO A 187 14.89 -6.53 -15.59
N ARG A 188 13.71 -6.27 -16.17
CA ARG A 188 12.55 -5.74 -15.40
C ARG A 188 11.99 -6.77 -14.42
N VAL A 189 11.89 -8.03 -14.86
CA VAL A 189 11.36 -9.13 -14.03
C VAL A 189 12.33 -9.42 -12.88
N GLU A 190 13.63 -9.37 -13.15
CA GLU A 190 14.64 -9.55 -12.11
C GLU A 190 14.57 -8.44 -11.06
N LEU A 191 14.45 -7.17 -11.48
CA LEU A 191 14.30 -6.04 -10.56
C LEU A 191 13.05 -6.17 -9.68
N ASP A 192 11.92 -6.55 -10.26
CA ASP A 192 10.67 -6.73 -9.51
C ASP A 192 10.76 -7.90 -8.52
N TYR A 193 11.41 -9.00 -8.91
CA TYR A 193 11.74 -10.08 -7.99
C TYR A 193 12.58 -9.59 -6.80
N TRP A 194 13.65 -8.83 -7.06
CA TRP A 194 14.49 -8.29 -5.99
C TRP A 194 13.70 -7.34 -5.07
N ARG A 195 12.85 -6.48 -5.62
CA ARG A 195 11.97 -5.60 -4.82
C ARG A 195 11.06 -6.40 -3.89
N ARG A 196 10.37 -7.42 -4.41
CA ARG A 196 9.51 -8.31 -3.61
C ARG A 196 10.29 -9.00 -2.50
N ARG A 197 11.48 -9.54 -2.82
CA ARG A 197 12.36 -10.18 -1.85
C ARG A 197 12.77 -9.23 -0.72
N MET A 198 13.21 -8.02 -1.07
CA MET A 198 13.65 -7.01 -0.09
C MET A 198 12.49 -6.58 0.81
N ALA A 199 11.29 -6.39 0.26
CA ALA A 199 10.11 -6.08 1.06
C ALA A 199 9.78 -7.19 2.07
N THR A 200 9.83 -8.45 1.65
CA THR A 200 9.64 -9.61 2.55
C THR A 200 10.68 -9.63 3.66
N PHE A 201 11.95 -9.43 3.34
CA PHE A 201 13.02 -9.45 4.34
C PHE A 201 12.92 -8.27 5.32
N HIS A 202 12.61 -7.08 4.83
CA HIS A 202 12.35 -5.92 5.69
C HIS A 202 11.18 -6.16 6.63
N SER A 203 10.08 -6.74 6.15
CA SER A 203 8.94 -7.08 6.99
C SER A 203 9.31 -8.07 8.09
N LEU A 204 10.02 -9.15 7.75
CA LEU A 204 10.47 -10.15 8.72
C LEU A 204 11.39 -9.53 9.77
N VAL A 205 12.35 -8.69 9.36
CA VAL A 205 13.23 -7.96 10.28
C VAL A 205 12.42 -7.06 11.22
N HIS A 206 11.44 -6.32 10.70
CA HIS A 206 10.58 -5.45 11.50
C HIS A 206 9.73 -6.25 12.49
N GLN A 207 9.17 -7.39 12.08
CA GLN A 207 8.45 -8.28 12.99
C GLN A 207 9.35 -8.79 14.13
N MET A 208 10.61 -9.12 13.84
CA MET A 208 11.58 -9.53 14.87
C MET A 208 11.98 -8.39 15.81
N GLN A 209 11.76 -7.13 15.42
CA GLN A 209 12.03 -5.99 16.28
C GLN A 209 10.96 -5.78 17.37
N ASN A 210 9.81 -6.46 17.27
CA ASN A 210 8.75 -6.43 18.27
C ASN A 210 9.30 -6.76 19.68
N PRO A 211 9.02 -5.96 20.72
CA PRO A 211 9.52 -6.19 22.08
C PRO A 211 9.21 -7.59 22.62
N LEU A 212 8.03 -8.14 22.35
CA LEU A 212 7.64 -9.48 22.81
C LEU A 212 8.45 -10.58 22.12
N HIS A 213 8.74 -10.42 20.82
CA HIS A 213 9.61 -11.34 20.08
C HIS A 213 11.06 -11.27 20.58
N LYS A 214 11.56 -10.07 20.91
CA LYS A 214 12.88 -9.90 21.54
C LYS A 214 12.95 -10.57 22.91
N SER A 215 11.91 -10.41 23.74
CA SER A 215 11.83 -11.06 25.06
C SER A 215 11.80 -12.59 24.94
N LEU A 216 11.06 -13.12 23.97
CA LEU A 216 11.05 -14.55 23.65
C LEU A 216 12.45 -15.08 23.32
N LEU A 217 13.18 -14.38 22.45
CA LEU A 217 14.55 -14.75 22.09
C LEU A 217 15.51 -14.63 23.29
N ALA A 218 15.36 -13.61 24.13
CA ALA A 218 16.17 -13.41 25.32
C ALA A 218 15.97 -14.55 26.35
N VAL A 219 14.72 -15.01 26.53
CA VAL A 219 14.37 -16.17 27.38
C VAL A 219 15.10 -17.41 26.91
N LEU A 220 15.04 -17.71 25.61
CA LEU A 220 15.73 -18.85 25.03
C LEU A 220 17.27 -18.71 25.20
N GLN A 221 17.80 -17.49 25.15
CA GLN A 221 19.26 -17.21 25.19
C GLN A 221 19.82 -17.50 26.56
N LEU A 222 19.09 -17.09 27.60
CA LEU A 222 19.41 -17.39 28.98
C LEU A 222 19.52 -18.90 29.22
N HIS A 223 18.69 -19.69 28.53
CA HIS A 223 18.63 -21.16 28.65
C HIS A 223 19.56 -21.88 27.67
N LYS A 224 20.36 -21.14 26.89
CA LYS A 224 21.30 -21.69 25.89
C LYS A 224 20.61 -22.66 24.91
N SER A 225 19.34 -22.40 24.57
CA SER A 225 18.61 -23.24 23.62
C SER A 225 19.36 -23.29 22.28
N LYS A 226 19.44 -24.49 21.69
CA LYS A 226 20.13 -24.70 20.41
C LYS A 226 19.44 -23.96 19.27
N LEU A 227 18.14 -23.70 19.39
CA LEU A 227 17.31 -23.05 18.37
C LEU A 227 17.73 -21.60 18.10
N ILE A 228 18.31 -20.91 19.09
CA ILE A 228 18.80 -19.53 18.88
C ILE A 228 19.93 -19.46 17.89
N LYS A 229 20.83 -20.44 17.89
CA LYS A 229 21.95 -20.43 16.95
C LYS A 229 21.43 -20.53 15.51
N VAL A 230 20.31 -21.22 15.30
CA VAL A 230 19.66 -21.36 14.00
C VAL A 230 18.88 -20.07 13.64
N GLY A 231 18.01 -19.61 14.55
CA GLY A 231 17.21 -18.40 14.33
C GLY A 231 18.05 -17.13 14.14
N VAL A 232 19.10 -16.93 14.94
CA VAL A 232 20.02 -15.77 14.79
C VAL A 232 20.79 -15.84 13.48
N LYS A 233 21.24 -17.03 13.06
CA LYS A 233 21.92 -17.19 11.76
C LYS A 233 20.99 -16.83 10.60
N MET A 234 19.72 -17.23 10.64
CA MET A 234 18.74 -16.88 9.61
C MET A 234 18.46 -15.38 9.58
N VAL A 235 18.24 -14.75 10.73
CA VAL A 235 18.06 -13.29 10.83
C VAL A 235 19.30 -12.55 10.32
N CYS A 236 20.50 -13.00 10.69
CA CYS A 236 21.75 -12.44 10.18
C CYS A 236 21.89 -12.61 8.66
N PHE A 237 21.49 -13.76 8.10
CA PHE A 237 21.50 -14.00 6.66
C PHE A 237 20.65 -12.98 5.91
N PHE A 238 19.42 -12.72 6.39
CA PHE A 238 18.55 -11.68 5.82
C PHE A 238 19.21 -10.30 5.88
N TYR A 239 19.82 -9.93 7.01
CA TYR A 239 20.53 -8.66 7.18
C TYR A 239 21.75 -8.52 6.25
N THR A 240 22.52 -9.59 6.05
CA THR A 240 23.68 -9.56 5.15
C THR A 240 23.25 -9.46 3.69
N ASP A 241 22.27 -10.23 3.26
CA ASP A 241 21.76 -10.20 1.87
C ASP A 241 21.13 -8.83 1.54
N LEU A 242 20.35 -8.28 2.48
CA LEU A 242 19.82 -6.90 2.41
C LEU A 242 20.94 -5.87 2.21
N ARG A 243 22.02 -5.96 2.99
CA ARG A 243 23.13 -4.99 2.95
C ARG A 243 23.94 -5.08 1.67
N THR A 244 24.23 -6.28 1.20
CA THR A 244 25.00 -6.50 -0.04
C THR A 244 24.23 -5.99 -1.25
N LYS A 245 22.90 -6.13 -1.28
CA LYS A 245 22.06 -5.70 -2.42
C LYS A 245 21.71 -4.21 -2.39
N HIS A 246 21.55 -3.59 -1.21
CA HIS A 246 21.39 -2.13 -1.12
C HIS A 246 22.62 -1.38 -1.67
N GLN A 247 23.82 -1.97 -1.60
CA GLN A 247 25.02 -1.42 -2.25
C GLN A 247 25.03 -1.58 -3.77
N ILE A 248 24.26 -2.53 -4.32
CA ILE A 248 24.23 -2.83 -5.77
C ILE A 248 23.10 -2.08 -6.48
N PHE A 249 21.95 -1.90 -5.82
CA PHE A 249 20.74 -1.32 -6.40
C PHE A 249 20.30 -0.01 -5.74
N GLY A 250 21.07 0.51 -4.78
CA GLY A 250 20.75 1.73 -4.03
C GLY A 250 21.20 3.04 -4.68
N HIS A 251 21.43 3.04 -5.99
CA HIS A 251 21.75 4.23 -6.78
C HIS A 251 20.64 4.56 -7.77
#